data_AF-A0A7V0XI63-F1
#
_entry.id   AF-A0A7V0XI63-F1
#
_cell.length_a   1.000
_cell.length_b   1.000
_cell.length_c   1.000
_cell.angle_alpha   90.00
_cell.angle_beta   90.00
_cell.angle_gamma   90.00
#
_symmetry.space_group_name_H-M   'P 1'
#
loop_
_entity.id
_entity.type
_entity.pdbx_description
1 polymer ?
#
loop_
_entity_poly.entity_id
_entity_poly.type
_entity_poly.pdbx_seq_one_letter_code
_entity_poly.pdbx_strand_id
1 'polypeptide(L)' 'MVYLNRLTQAKRSMKTDQLIEKMRPDTGAVILNHCSNVTGVLNEVEKIGEAAKYYGIPFILDAAQSAGV' A
#
# COMPACT_ATOMS: atom_id res chain seq x y z
N MET A 1 3.84 -10.74 8.72
CA MET A 1 2.60 -9.98 8.47
C MET A 1 2.93 -8.48 8.44
N VAL A 2 2.98 -7.85 7.27
CA VAL A 2 3.20 -6.39 7.18
C VAL A 2 1.82 -5.72 7.23
N TYR A 3 1.38 -5.37 8.44
CA TYR A 3 0.15 -4.62 8.64
C TYR A 3 0.45 -3.13 8.50
N LEU A 4 0.05 -2.53 7.37
CA LEU A 4 0.18 -1.09 7.14
C LEU A 4 -1.19 -0.44 7.15
N ASN A 5 -1.86 -0.55 8.29
CA ASN A 5 -3.03 0.26 8.57
C ASN A 5 -2.75 1.08 9.84
N ARG A 6 -2.60 2.41 9.66
CA ARG A 6 -2.54 3.49 10.67
C ARG A 6 -1.21 4.15 11.07
N LEU A 7 -0.02 3.71 10.65
CA LEU A 7 1.25 4.33 11.15
C LEU A 7 1.88 5.44 10.29
N THR A 8 1.27 5.85 9.18
CA THR A 8 1.89 6.84 8.25
C THR A 8 1.03 8.09 7.98
N GLN A 9 -0.13 8.25 8.63
CA GLN A 9 -1.04 9.37 8.37
C GLN A 9 -0.60 10.69 9.06
N ALA A 10 0.47 10.67 9.86
CA ALA A 10 1.06 11.87 10.45
C ALA A 10 2.27 12.33 9.62
N LYS A 11 2.05 13.32 8.73
CA LYS A 11 3.05 14.19 8.07
C LYS A 11 4.18 13.54 7.24
N ARG A 12 4.26 12.22 7.09
CA ARG A 12 5.34 11.54 6.35
C ARG A 12 4.77 10.48 5.41
N SER A 13 4.56 10.81 4.13
CA SER A 13 4.19 9.80 3.13
C SER A 13 5.34 8.79 3.01
N MET A 14 5.05 7.51 3.21
CA MET A 14 6.04 6.47 2.92
C MET A 14 6.22 6.40 1.40
N LYS A 15 7.48 6.36 0.94
CA LYS A 15 7.77 6.22 -0.49
C LYS A 15 7.53 4.78 -0.93
N THR A 16 7.03 4.59 -2.14
CA THR A 16 6.74 3.28 -2.73
C THR A 16 7.94 2.34 -2.68
N ASP A 17 9.15 2.83 -2.98
CA ASP A 17 10.35 1.99 -2.96
C ASP A 17 10.65 1.44 -1.56
N GLN A 18 10.42 2.25 -0.51
CA GLN A 18 10.62 1.81 0.88
C GLN A 18 9.59 0.76 1.32
N LEU A 19 8.40 0.76 0.71
CA LEU A 19 7.40 -0.30 0.94
C LEU A 19 7.86 -1.60 0.28
N ILE A 20 8.31 -1.52 -0.97
CA ILE A 20 8.77 -2.67 -1.75
C ILE A 20 9.99 -3.32 -1.08
N GLU A 21 10.96 -2.54 -0.59
CA GLU A 21 12.13 -3.02 0.16
C GLU A 21 11.75 -3.81 1.42
N LYS A 22 10.56 -3.59 1.99
CA LYS A 22 10.08 -4.31 3.18
C LYS A 22 9.31 -5.59 2.84
N MET A 23 8.98 -5.83 1.56
CA MET A 23 8.35 -7.06 1.11
C MET A 23 9.34 -8.22 1.16
N ARG A 24 8.86 -9.39 1.59
CA ARG A 24 9.65 -10.60 1.80
C ARG A 24 8.79 -11.83 1.50
N PRO A 25 9.39 -13.00 1.23
CA PRO A 25 8.63 -14.23 1.00
C PRO A 25 7.72 -14.65 2.17
N ASP A 26 8.02 -14.24 3.40
CA ASP A 26 7.20 -14.49 4.60
C ASP A 26 6.14 -13.41 4.88
N THR A 27 6.01 -12.41 4.00
CA THR A 27 4.98 -11.38 4.14
C THR A 27 3.61 -11.96 3.82
N GLY A 28 2.77 -12.10 4.85
CA GLY A 28 1.43 -12.67 4.69
C GLY A 28 0.43 -11.87 3.83
N ALA A 29 0.59 -10.54 3.72
CA ALA A 29 -0.23 -9.69 2.84
C ALA A 29 0.39 -8.28 2.72
N VAL A 30 0.03 -7.58 1.64
CA VAL A 30 0.18 -6.12 1.47
C VAL A 30 -1.22 -5.52 1.40
N ILE A 31 -1.51 -4.57 2.29
CA ILE A 31 -2.77 -3.84 2.34
C ILE A 31 -2.47 -2.37 2.09
N LEU A 32 -3.12 -1.78 1.09
CA LEU A 32 -2.86 -0.42 0.63
C LEU A 32 -4.19 0.33 0.43
N ASN A 33 -4.28 1.58 0.84
CA ASN A 33 -5.35 2.47 0.42
C ASN A 33 -5.04 3.07 -0.95
N HIS A 34 -6.02 3.16 -1.85
CA HIS A 34 -5.83 3.80 -3.15
C HIS A 34 -5.61 5.31 -2.99
N CYS A 35 -6.37 5.95 -2.09
CA CYS A 35 -6.31 7.37 -1.80
C CYS A 35 -6.23 7.63 -0.28
N SER A 36 -5.42 8.59 0.16
CA SER A 36 -5.41 9.03 1.56
C SER A 36 -6.69 9.78 1.91
N ASN A 37 -7.37 9.36 2.97
CA ASN A 37 -8.49 10.10 3.53
C ASN A 37 -8.09 11.39 4.26
N VAL A 38 -6.80 11.64 4.51
CA VAL A 38 -6.30 12.86 5.16
C VAL A 38 -5.78 13.85 4.14
N THR A 39 -4.95 13.39 3.20
CA THR A 39 -4.26 14.28 2.24
C THR A 39 -4.83 14.23 0.83
N GLY A 40 -5.70 13.26 0.51
CA GLY A 40 -6.19 13.03 -0.86
C GLY A 40 -5.13 12.47 -1.82
N VAL A 41 -3.93 12.15 -1.33
CA VAL A 41 -2.84 11.63 -2.17
C VAL A 41 -3.17 10.24 -2.67
N LEU A 42 -3.04 10.04 -3.98
CA LEU A 42 -3.10 8.72 -4.62
C LEU A 42 -1.78 7.96 -4.43
N ASN A 43 -1.87 6.69 -4.06
CA ASN A 43 -0.71 5.81 -3.98
C ASN A 43 -0.42 5.15 -5.33
N GLU A 44 0.84 4.76 -5.58
CA GLU A 44 1.27 4.04 -6.79
C GLU A 44 0.82 2.57 -6.76
N VAL A 45 -0.50 2.33 -6.85
CA VAL A 45 -1.13 1.00 -6.70
C VAL A 45 -0.56 -0.01 -7.67
N GLU A 46 -0.37 0.36 -8.95
CA GLU A 46 0.16 -0.54 -9.98
C GLU A 46 1.56 -1.05 -9.59
N LYS A 47 2.48 -0.13 -9.30
CA LYS A 47 3.85 -0.45 -8.90
C LYS A 47 3.91 -1.32 -7.65
N ILE A 48 3.07 -1.05 -6.66
CA ILE A 48 3.00 -1.82 -5.41
C ILE A 48 2.38 -3.20 -5.65
N GLY A 49 1.33 -3.27 -6.48
CA GLY A 49 0.64 -4.50 -6.84
C GLY A 49 1.52 -5.44 -7.67
N GLU A 50 2.32 -4.90 -8.60
CA GLU A 50 3.32 -5.65 -9.37
C GLU A 50 4.40 -6.24 -8.47
N ALA A 51 4.91 -5.46 -7.52
CA ALA A 51 5.88 -5.96 -6.53
C ALA A 51 5.26 -7.07 -5.67
N ALA A 52 4.04 -6.87 -5.14
CA ALA A 52 3.35 -7.89 -4.36
C ALA A 52 3.14 -9.18 -5.17
N LYS A 53 2.74 -9.07 -6.44
CA LYS A 53 2.61 -10.20 -7.37
C LYS A 53 3.93 -10.92 -7.61
N TYR A 54 5.03 -10.17 -7.82
CA TYR A 54 6.36 -10.73 -8.00
C TYR A 54 6.80 -11.58 -6.81
N TYR A 55 6.53 -11.13 -5.58
CA TYR A 55 6.86 -11.88 -4.35
C TYR A 55 5.82 -12.95 -3.98
N GLY A 56 4.73 -13.10 -4.73
CA GLY A 56 3.65 -14.03 -4.41
C GLY A 56 2.85 -13.64 -3.15
N ILE A 57 2.83 -12.36 -2.80
CA ILE A 57 2.17 -11.84 -1.60
C ILE A 57 0.71 -11.43 -1.94
N PRO A 58 -0.29 -11.86 -1.15
CA PRO A 58 -1.66 -11.38 -1.30
C PRO A 58 -1.75 -9.85 -1.21
N PHE A 59 -2.39 -9.22 -2.19
CA PHE A 59 -2.57 -7.77 -2.26
C PHE A 59 -4.03 -7.37 -2.06
N ILE A 60 -4.29 -6.46 -1.12
CA ILE A 60 -5.62 -5.95 -0.78
C ILE A 60 -5.62 -4.43 -0.95
N LEU A 61 -6.53 -3.93 -1.78
CA LEU A 61 -6.70 -2.51 -2.04
C LEU A 61 -7.96 -1.97 -1.34
N ASP A 62 -7.80 -0.96 -0.48
CA ASP A 62 -8.89 -0.15 0.05
C ASP A 62 -9.13 1.04 -0.88
N ALA A 63 -10.21 0.99 -1.65
CA ALA A 63 -10.58 2.02 -2.61
C ALA A 63 -11.63 3.02 -2.09
N ALA A 64 -11.95 3.01 -0.79
CA ALA A 64 -13.11 3.73 -0.26
C ALA A 64 -13.13 5.24 -0.57
N GLN A 65 -11.97 5.91 -0.62
CA GLN A 65 -11.85 7.37 -0.85
C GLN A 65 -11.70 7.76 -2.32
N SER A 66 -11.57 6.79 -3.20
CA SER A 66 -11.47 6.99 -4.65
C SER A 66 -12.61 6.30 -5.41
N ALA A 67 -13.46 5.54 -4.72
CA ALA A 67 -14.52 4.79 -5.35
C ALA A 67 -15.54 5.76 -5.98
N GLY A 68 -15.77 5.60 -7.28
CA GLY A 68 -16.74 6.42 -8.03
C GLY A 68 -16.22 7.79 -8.46
N VAL A 69 -14.92 8.04 -8.34
CA VAL A 69 -14.23 9.22 -8.87
C VAL A 69 -13.35 8.83 -10.05
#